data_AF-A0A2L2N4F3-F1
#
_entry.id   AF-A0A2L2N4F3-F1
#
_cell.length_a   1.000
_cell.length_b   1.000
_cell.length_c   1.000
_cell.angle_alpha   90.00
_cell.angle_beta   90.00
_cell.angle_gamma   90.00
#
_symmetry.space_group_name_H-M   'P 1'
#
loop_
_entity.id
_entity.type
_entity.pdbx_description
1 polymer ?
#
loop_
_entity_poly.entity_id
_entity_poly.type
_entity_poly.pdbx_seq_one_letter_code
_entity_poly.pdbx_strand_id
1 'polypeptide(L)'
;MADKRDRRFSVNLPLVKEIRLILWGHTRGVSKTRMAEAILIDRVSSDGNWREVCQDLKQEAAINNSTVSELVADILKNNGLKDVFDIETVDWETFLVDESAIPTEE
;
A
#
# COMPACT_ATOMS: atom_id res chain seq x y z
N MET A 1 19.62 8.32 33.31
CA MET A 1 19.44 7.23 32.32
C MET A 1 18.18 7.56 31.55
N ALA A 2 18.32 8.09 30.32
CA ALA A 2 17.18 8.51 29.52
C ALA A 2 16.63 7.26 28.80
N ASP A 3 15.38 6.93 29.11
CA ASP A 3 14.67 5.82 28.50
C ASP A 3 14.55 6.05 27.00
N LYS A 4 14.91 5.04 26.21
CA LYS A 4 14.90 5.06 24.75
C LYS A 4 13.44 5.11 24.29
N ARG A 5 12.86 6.30 24.20
CA ARG A 5 11.59 6.51 23.53
C ARG A 5 11.78 6.18 22.05
N ASP A 6 11.36 4.98 21.69
CA ASP A 6 11.11 4.46 20.35
C ASP A 6 10.61 5.59 19.44
N ARG A 7 11.49 6.10 18.58
CA ARG A 7 11.13 7.05 17.52
C ARG A 7 10.57 6.25 16.35
N ARG A 8 9.43 5.58 16.57
CA ARG A 8 8.66 5.00 15.47
C ARG A 8 7.88 6.14 14.84
N PHE A 9 8.32 6.49 13.63
CA PHE A 9 7.87 7.59 12.80
C PHE A 9 6.34 7.73 12.74
N SER A 10 5.86 8.96 12.69
CA SER A 10 4.44 9.31 12.53
C SER A 10 3.97 8.97 11.11
N VAL A 11 3.68 7.69 10.87
CA VAL A 11 3.05 7.19 9.64
C VAL A 11 1.85 8.07 9.29
N ASN A 12 1.80 8.58 8.05
CA ASN A 12 0.63 9.28 7.52
C ASN A 12 -0.50 8.26 7.31
N LEU A 13 -1.14 7.85 8.42
CA LEU A 13 -2.16 6.82 8.53
C LEU A 13 -3.27 6.92 7.46
N PRO A 14 -3.75 8.12 7.06
CA PRO A 14 -4.67 8.26 5.94
C PRO A 14 -4.11 7.75 4.60
N LEU A 15 -2.87 8.08 4.26
CA LEU A 15 -2.24 7.71 2.99
C LEU A 15 -1.97 6.20 2.90
N VAL A 16 -1.49 5.59 3.99
CA VAL A 16 -1.30 4.12 4.05
C VAL A 16 -2.62 3.40 3.82
N LYS A 17 -3.71 3.87 4.44
CA LYS A 17 -5.05 3.28 4.25
C LYS A 17 -5.53 3.41 2.82
N GLU A 18 -5.27 4.54 2.17
CA GLU A 18 -5.63 4.77 0.77
C GLU A 18 -4.85 3.85 -0.17
N ILE A 19 -3.54 3.71 0.03
CA ILE A 19 -2.68 2.78 -0.73
C ILE A 19 -3.17 1.34 -0.55
N ARG A 20 -3.39 0.89 0.69
CA ARG A 20 -3.90 -0.47 0.96
C ARG A 20 -5.24 -0.71 0.27
N LEU A 21 -6.14 0.28 0.29
CA LEU A 21 -7.45 0.17 -0.35
C LEU A 21 -7.33 0.03 -1.87
N ILE A 22 -6.48 0.84 -2.51
CA ILE A 22 -6.26 0.81 -3.95
C ILE A 22 -5.68 -0.54 -4.36
N LEU A 23 -4.67 -1.02 -3.64
CA LEU A 23 -4.03 -2.30 -3.93
C LEU A 23 -4.99 -3.48 -3.73
N TRP A 24 -5.78 -3.47 -2.65
CA TRP A 24 -6.85 -4.44 -2.46
C TRP A 24 -7.89 -4.36 -3.59
N GLY A 25 -8.28 -3.16 -4.00
CA GLY A 25 -9.26 -2.98 -5.06
C GLY A 25 -8.78 -3.55 -6.39
N HIS A 26 -7.50 -3.36 -6.69
CA HIS A 26 -6.82 -3.93 -7.85
C HIS A 26 -6.86 -5.46 -7.81
N THR A 27 -6.38 -6.09 -6.73
CA THR A 27 -6.32 -7.56 -6.65
C THR A 27 -7.70 -8.23 -6.66
N ARG A 28 -8.74 -7.55 -6.20
CA ARG A 28 -10.12 -8.05 -6.25
C ARG A 28 -10.89 -7.67 -7.52
N GLY A 29 -10.30 -6.89 -8.43
CA GLY A 29 -10.95 -6.42 -9.66
C GLY A 29 -12.18 -5.55 -9.41
N VAL A 30 -12.18 -4.75 -8.33
CA VAL A 30 -13.32 -3.90 -7.96
C VAL A 30 -13.11 -2.44 -8.36
N SER A 31 -14.18 -1.76 -8.74
CA SER A 31 -14.14 -0.34 -9.11
C SER A 31 -13.98 0.56 -7.88
N LYS A 32 -13.57 1.83 -8.10
CA LYS A 32 -13.47 2.87 -7.06
C LYS A 32 -14.73 3.01 -6.20
N THR A 33 -15.91 2.87 -6.80
CA THR A 33 -17.19 2.89 -6.09
C THR A 33 -17.35 1.71 -5.12
N ARG A 34 -16.98 0.50 -5.55
CA ARG A 34 -16.97 -0.69 -4.66
C ARG A 34 -15.87 -0.63 -3.60
N MET A 35 -14.75 0.02 -3.89
CA MET A 35 -13.71 0.29 -2.88
C MET A 35 -14.26 1.19 -1.76
N ALA A 36 -15.03 2.24 -2.09
CA ALA A 36 -15.66 3.11 -1.10
C ALA A 36 -16.65 2.36 -0.18
N GLU A 37 -17.37 1.37 -0.72
CA GLU A 37 -18.23 0.48 0.08
C GLU A 37 -17.40 -0.44 1.00
N ALA A 38 -16.22 -0.88 0.55
CA ALA A 38 -15.33 -1.75 1.34
C ALA A 38 -14.62 -1.02 2.50
N ILE A 39 -14.39 0.30 2.37
CA ILE A 39 -13.90 1.16 3.48
C ILE A 39 -14.82 1.05 4.70
N LEU A 40 -16.13 0.88 4.47
CA LEU A 40 -17.12 0.80 5.56
C LEU A 40 -17.08 -0.53 6.33
N ILE A 41 -16.38 -1.56 5.84
CA ILE A 41 -16.49 -2.95 6.33
C ILE A 41 -15.23 -3.40 7.11
N ASP A 42 -14.26 -2.53 7.36
CA ASP A 42 -13.04 -2.81 8.15
C ASP A 42 -12.12 -3.95 7.59
N ARG A 43 -12.52 -4.58 6.48
CA ARG A 43 -11.83 -5.72 5.87
C ARG A 43 -10.46 -5.35 5.31
N VAL A 44 -10.30 -4.12 4.83
CA VAL A 44 -9.06 -3.58 4.26
C VAL A 44 -7.98 -3.39 5.35
N SER A 45 -8.40 -3.18 6.59
CA SER A 45 -7.51 -2.95 7.72
C SER A 45 -6.97 -4.25 8.35
N SER A 46 -7.60 -5.40 8.07
CA SER A 46 -7.23 -6.67 8.71
C SER A 46 -5.92 -7.24 8.17
N ASP A 47 -5.02 -7.64 9.07
CA ASP A 47 -3.70 -8.20 8.70
C ASP A 47 -3.80 -9.44 7.81
N GLY A 48 -4.84 -10.26 8.01
CA GLY A 48 -5.08 -11.46 7.19
C GLY A 48 -5.36 -11.11 5.73
N ASN A 49 -6.27 -10.15 5.48
CA ASN A 49 -6.57 -9.70 4.12
C ASN A 49 -5.38 -8.97 3.50
N TRP A 50 -4.62 -8.18 4.28
CA TRP A 50 -3.43 -7.52 3.76
C TRP A 50 -2.36 -8.52 3.29
N ARG A 51 -2.14 -9.61 4.03
CA ARG A 51 -1.23 -10.69 3.59
C ARG A 51 -1.67 -11.32 2.27
N GLU A 52 -2.97 -11.55 2.08
CA GLU A 52 -3.51 -12.06 0.82
C GLU A 52 -3.24 -11.08 -0.33
N VAL A 53 -3.49 -9.78 -0.13
CA VAL A 53 -3.18 -8.75 -1.14
C VAL A 53 -1.69 -8.76 -1.50
N CYS A 54 -0.79 -8.85 -0.51
CA CYS A 54 0.64 -8.93 -0.76
C CYS A 54 1.03 -10.19 -1.55
N GLN A 55 0.36 -11.33 -1.33
CA GLN A 55 0.59 -12.56 -2.09
C GLN A 55 0.08 -12.45 -3.53
N ASP A 56 -1.13 -11.90 -3.72
CA ASP A 56 -1.74 -11.69 -5.03
C ASP A 56 -0.84 -10.77 -5.89
N LEU A 57 -0.34 -9.66 -5.33
CA LEU A 57 0.56 -8.74 -6.03
C LEU A 57 1.90 -9.41 -6.41
N LYS A 58 2.47 -10.24 -5.53
CA LYS A 58 3.68 -11.00 -5.83
C LYS A 58 3.47 -11.98 -6.98
N GLN A 59 2.32 -12.65 -6.99
CA GLN A 59 1.97 -13.59 -8.04
C GLN A 59 1.73 -12.87 -9.36
N GLU A 60 1.02 -11.73 -9.35
CA GLU A 60 0.76 -10.92 -10.55
C GLU A 60 2.05 -10.37 -11.14
N ALA A 61 2.96 -9.84 -10.32
CA ALA A 61 4.27 -9.37 -10.79
C ALA A 61 5.07 -10.50 -11.46
N ALA A 62 5.06 -11.70 -10.87
CA ALA A 62 5.70 -12.88 -11.46
C ALA A 62 5.07 -13.30 -12.79
N ILE A 63 3.74 -13.22 -12.93
CA ILE A 63 3.03 -13.52 -14.19
C ILE A 63 3.40 -12.48 -15.27
N ASN A 64 3.50 -11.21 -14.89
CA ASN A 64 3.78 -10.10 -15.80
C ASN A 64 5.27 -9.95 -16.14
N ASN A 65 6.16 -10.77 -15.54
CA ASN A 65 7.61 -10.63 -15.62
C ASN A 65 8.11 -9.23 -15.20
N SER A 66 7.45 -8.62 -14.22
CA SER A 66 7.83 -7.34 -13.62
C SER A 66 8.26 -7.54 -12.16
N THR A 67 8.88 -6.53 -11.59
CA THR A 67 9.07 -6.48 -10.14
C THR A 67 7.77 -6.09 -9.44
N VAL A 68 7.67 -6.41 -8.15
CA VAL A 68 6.52 -6.00 -7.33
C VAL A 68 6.47 -4.48 -7.20
N SER A 69 7.64 -3.84 -7.09
CA SER A 69 7.72 -2.38 -7.01
C SER A 69 7.25 -1.68 -8.28
N GLU A 70 7.60 -2.18 -9.46
CA GLU A 70 7.09 -1.65 -10.73
C GLU A 70 5.56 -1.80 -10.82
N LEU A 71 5.04 -3.00 -10.49
CA LEU A 71 3.61 -3.26 -10.52
C LEU A 71 2.84 -2.33 -9.57
N VAL A 72 3.29 -2.21 -8.32
CA VAL A 72 2.65 -1.35 -7.32
C VAL A 72 2.72 0.11 -7.75
N ALA A 73 3.87 0.58 -8.22
CA ALA A 73 4.01 1.95 -8.71
C ALA A 73 3.04 2.26 -9.85
N ASP A 74 2.90 1.36 -10.82
CA ASP A 74 1.97 1.52 -11.94
C ASP A 74 0.51 1.54 -11.50
N ILE A 75 0.11 0.65 -10.58
CA ILE A 75 -1.24 0.64 -10.01
C ILE A 75 -1.55 1.99 -9.32
N LEU A 76 -0.64 2.48 -8.49
CA LEU A 76 -0.84 3.73 -7.74
C LEU A 76 -0.84 4.96 -8.66
N LYS A 77 0.04 5.01 -9.66
CA LYS A 77 0.06 6.06 -10.71
C LYS A 77 -1.27 6.10 -11.47
N ASN A 78 -1.77 4.95 -11.89
CA ASN A 78 -3.05 4.83 -12.60
C ASN A 78 -4.26 5.22 -11.74
N ASN A 79 -4.10 5.16 -10.41
CA ASN A 79 -5.15 5.56 -9.47
C ASN A 79 -5.09 7.04 -9.07
N GLY A 80 -4.04 7.78 -9.43
CA GLY A 80 -3.92 9.23 -9.24
C GLY A 80 -2.97 9.65 -8.10
N LEU A 81 -2.23 8.73 -7.49
CA LEU A 81 -1.36 9.07 -6.34
C LEU A 81 -0.04 9.72 -6.75
N LYS A 82 0.29 9.74 -8.06
CA LYS A 82 1.50 10.38 -8.58
C LYS A 82 1.57 11.89 -8.29
N ASP A 83 0.41 12.50 -8.08
CA ASP A 83 0.28 13.94 -7.79
C ASP A 83 0.29 14.21 -6.26
N VAL A 84 0.34 13.15 -5.44
CA VAL A 84 0.30 13.20 -3.96
C VAL A 84 1.69 13.04 -3.34
N PHE A 85 2.54 12.16 -3.89
CA PHE A 85 3.93 11.98 -3.47
C PHE A 85 4.74 11.29 -4.59
N ASP A 86 6.07 11.28 -4.46
CA ASP A 86 6.95 10.62 -5.42
C ASP A 86 6.96 9.09 -5.24
N ILE A 87 6.06 8.43 -5.99
CA ILE A 87 5.86 6.97 -5.99
C ILE A 87 7.14 6.20 -6.33
N GLU A 88 8.02 6.76 -7.18
CA GLU A 88 9.21 6.04 -7.66
C GLU A 88 10.32 5.95 -6.61
N THR A 89 10.28 6.81 -5.59
CA THR A 89 11.27 6.82 -4.50
C THR A 89 10.97 5.83 -3.38
N VAL A 90 9.78 5.20 -3.40
CA VAL A 90 9.34 4.28 -2.36
C VAL A 90 9.72 2.85 -2.71
N ASP A 91 10.40 2.18 -1.78
CA ASP A 91 10.61 0.73 -1.86
C ASP A 91 9.32 0.00 -1.46
N TRP A 92 8.51 -0.31 -2.48
CA TRP A 92 7.23 -0.98 -2.32
C TRP A 92 7.37 -2.42 -1.83
N GLU A 93 8.47 -3.11 -2.13
CA GLU A 93 8.69 -4.45 -1.60
C GLU A 93 8.86 -4.43 -0.08
N THR A 94 9.61 -3.44 0.43
CA THR A 94 9.71 -3.20 1.87
C THR A 94 8.37 -2.76 2.44
N PHE A 95 7.62 -1.87 1.78
CA PHE A 95 6.30 -1.42 2.24
C PHE A 95 5.27 -2.57 2.42
N LEU A 96 5.27 -3.56 1.52
CA LEU A 96 4.36 -4.71 1.62
C LEU A 96 4.67 -5.64 2.82
N VAL A 97 5.85 -5.49 3.44
CA VAL A 97 6.27 -6.25 4.63
C VAL A 97 6.25 -5.36 5.89
N ASP A 98 6.63 -4.10 5.75
CA ASP A 98 6.69 -3.09 6.79
C ASP A 98 6.14 -1.75 6.28
N GLU A 99 4.92 -1.43 6.70
CA GLU A 99 4.18 -0.26 6.25
C GLU A 99 4.73 1.07 6.77
N SER A 100 5.71 1.03 7.66
CA SER A 100 6.43 2.21 8.11
C SER A 100 7.41 2.77 7.06
N ALA A 101 7.54 2.11 5.90
CA ALA A 101 8.44 2.48 4.83
C ALA A 101 8.00 3.69 3.96
N ILE A 102 6.80 4.26 4.17
CA ILE A 102 6.40 5.48 3.44
C ILE A 102 7.19 6.68 4.01
N PRO A 103 7.96 7.41 3.17
CA PRO A 103 8.62 8.63 3.62
C PRO A 103 7.56 9.66 4.05
N THR A 104 7.73 10.19 5.25
CA THR A 104 6.96 11.35 5.70
C THR A 104 7.67 12.59 5.16
N GLU A 105 6.94 13.44 4.44
CA GLU A 105 7.43 14.81 4.21
C GLU A 105 7.59 15.49 5.58
N GLU A 106 8.82 15.92 5.90
CA GLU A 106 9.12 16.81 7.03
C GLU A 106 8.60 18.22 6.80
#